data_AF-A0A9D9C1L5-F1
#
_entry.id   AF-A0A9D9C1L5-F1
#
_cell.length_a   1.000
_cell.length_b   1.000
_cell.length_c   1.000
_cell.angle_alpha   90.00
_cell.angle_beta   90.00
_cell.angle_gamma   90.00
#
_symmetry.space_group_name_H-M   'P 1'
#
loop_
_entity.id
_entity.type
_entity.pdbx_description
1 polymer ?
#
loop_
_entity_poly.entity_id
_entity_poly.type
_entity_poly.pdbx_seq_one_letter_code
_entity_poly.pdbx_strand_id
1 'polypeptide(L)'
;GKIVNINGGKTIIVSDDDGINASSAINFNGGVVDVTVSPNGDTDGIDSNGTVTISGGIIITRGPNSEMAAPLDSEYTMKMTGGILIVIGYPPKKLSVSGVTKTSSSNGLSMGTHTVTIGSSTITYTNTYTYKGACTVYGSGTATIN
;
A
#
# COMPACT_ATOMS: atom_id res chain seq x y z
N GLY A 1 -8.09 -5.91 -15.34
CA GLY A 1 -9.50 -6.39 -15.42
C GLY A 1 -10.44 -5.29 -14.96
N LYS A 2 -11.77 -5.42 -15.10
CA LYS A 2 -12.68 -4.35 -14.60
C LYS A 2 -12.63 -4.23 -13.08
N ILE A 3 -12.70 -5.37 -12.38
CA ILE A 3 -12.70 -5.43 -10.92
C ILE A 3 -11.72 -6.51 -10.48
N VAL A 4 -10.91 -6.21 -9.47
CA VAL A 4 -10.09 -7.18 -8.76
C VAL A 4 -10.62 -7.31 -7.33
N ASN A 5 -10.92 -8.53 -6.89
CA ASN A 5 -11.35 -8.82 -5.52
C ASN A 5 -10.35 -9.77 -4.86
N ILE A 6 -9.82 -9.37 -3.71
CA ILE A 6 -8.97 -10.21 -2.86
C ILE A 6 -9.71 -10.47 -1.55
N ASN A 7 -10.20 -11.70 -1.41
CA ASN A 7 -11.09 -12.09 -0.30
C ASN A 7 -10.35 -12.71 0.89
N GLY A 8 -9.06 -12.99 0.75
CA GLY A 8 -8.27 -13.72 1.75
C GLY A 8 -7.02 -14.34 1.16
N GLY A 9 -6.33 -15.15 1.97
CA GLY A 9 -5.09 -15.82 1.58
C GLY A 9 -3.86 -14.91 1.69
N LYS A 10 -2.73 -15.39 1.14
CA LYS A 10 -1.49 -14.64 1.03
C LYS A 10 -1.17 -14.42 -0.44
N THR A 11 -1.13 -13.16 -0.86
CA THR A 11 -0.81 -12.73 -2.21
C THR A 11 0.49 -11.94 -2.16
N ILE A 12 1.50 -12.37 -2.90
CA ILE A 12 2.78 -11.68 -3.03
C ILE A 12 2.98 -11.36 -4.52
N ILE A 13 3.21 -10.10 -4.84
CA ILE A 13 3.38 -9.62 -6.22
C ILE A 13 4.71 -8.89 -6.31
N VAL A 14 5.51 -9.27 -7.29
CA VAL A 14 6.73 -8.56 -7.69
C VAL A 14 6.55 -8.24 -9.17
N SER A 15 6.55 -6.95 -9.52
CA SER A 15 6.28 -6.47 -10.87
C SER A 15 7.30 -5.40 -11.28
N ASP A 16 7.64 -5.38 -12.56
CA ASP A 16 8.40 -4.28 -13.18
C ASP A 16 7.46 -3.16 -13.68
N ASP A 17 6.17 -3.47 -13.82
CA ASP A 17 5.08 -2.57 -14.20
C ASP A 17 4.10 -2.46 -13.01
N ASP A 18 2.83 -2.17 -13.25
CA ASP A 18 1.84 -2.13 -12.18
C ASP A 18 1.76 -3.47 -11.42
N GLY A 19 1.63 -3.40 -10.10
CA GLY A 19 1.44 -4.60 -9.29
C GLY A 19 0.02 -5.16 -9.40
N ILE A 20 -0.98 -4.30 -9.18
CA ILE A 20 -2.40 -4.64 -9.37
C ILE A 20 -3.06 -3.51 -10.16
N ASN A 21 -3.51 -3.79 -11.37
CA ASN A 21 -4.23 -2.83 -12.21
C ASN A 21 -5.70 -3.25 -12.46
N ALA A 22 -6.64 -2.35 -12.15
CA ALA A 22 -8.04 -2.51 -12.51
C ALA A 22 -8.69 -1.24 -13.07
N SER A 23 -9.48 -1.40 -14.13
CA SER A 23 -10.11 -0.27 -14.82
C SER A 23 -11.39 0.26 -14.14
N SER A 24 -11.79 -0.24 -12.97
CA SER A 24 -13.03 0.20 -12.29
C SER A 24 -13.01 0.08 -10.78
N ALA A 25 -12.47 -1.00 -10.20
CA ALA A 25 -12.33 -1.12 -8.75
C ALA A 25 -11.33 -2.19 -8.32
N ILE A 26 -10.73 -1.98 -7.16
CA ILE A 26 -9.96 -2.99 -6.43
C ILE A 26 -10.53 -3.09 -5.02
N ASN A 27 -10.92 -4.30 -4.61
CA ASN A 27 -11.49 -4.55 -3.30
C ASN A 27 -10.63 -5.55 -2.51
N PHE A 28 -10.20 -5.12 -1.33
CA PHE A 28 -9.48 -5.94 -0.35
C PHE A 28 -10.41 -6.24 0.83
N ASN A 29 -10.85 -7.49 0.94
CA ASN A 29 -11.75 -7.94 1.99
C ASN A 29 -11.06 -8.70 3.13
N GLY A 30 -9.83 -9.16 2.90
CA GLY A 30 -9.06 -9.90 3.90
C GLY A 30 -7.75 -10.47 3.35
N GLY A 31 -7.02 -11.16 4.21
CA GLY A 31 -5.73 -11.77 3.86
C GLY A 31 -4.55 -10.80 3.95
N VAL A 32 -3.43 -11.23 3.37
CA VAL A 32 -2.20 -10.44 3.27
C VAL A 32 -1.89 -10.21 1.80
N VAL A 33 -1.71 -8.96 1.42
CA VAL A 33 -1.27 -8.56 0.09
C VAL A 33 0.03 -7.80 0.23
N ASP A 34 1.08 -8.28 -0.41
CA ASP A 34 2.41 -7.69 -0.40
C ASP A 34 2.86 -7.41 -1.83
N VAL A 35 2.80 -6.14 -2.24
CA VAL A 35 3.11 -5.69 -3.59
C VAL A 35 4.44 -4.92 -3.60
N THR A 36 5.30 -5.35 -4.51
CA THR A 36 6.61 -4.75 -4.76
C THR A 36 6.70 -4.38 -6.23
N VAL A 37 6.79 -3.09 -6.52
CA VAL A 37 7.16 -2.58 -7.85
C VAL A 37 8.61 -2.08 -7.82
N SER A 38 9.30 -2.26 -8.94
CA SER A 38 10.69 -1.80 -9.11
C SER A 38 10.85 -0.32 -8.77
N PRO A 39 11.90 0.08 -8.02
CA PRO A 39 12.15 1.49 -7.69
C PRO A 39 12.47 2.37 -8.90
N ASN A 40 12.83 1.78 -10.05
CA ASN A 40 13.31 2.50 -11.23
C ASN A 40 12.21 2.77 -12.28
N GLY A 41 10.97 2.33 -12.01
CA GLY A 41 9.85 2.48 -12.92
C GLY A 41 9.06 3.78 -12.78
N ASP A 42 8.02 3.88 -13.59
CA ASP A 42 7.02 4.95 -13.63
C ASP A 42 5.59 4.38 -13.48
N THR A 43 5.48 3.26 -12.77
CA THR A 43 4.28 2.42 -12.65
C THR A 43 3.88 2.24 -11.20
N ASP A 44 2.62 1.92 -10.95
CA ASP A 44 2.04 1.99 -9.62
C ASP A 44 2.04 0.64 -8.90
N GLY A 45 2.20 0.67 -7.57
CA GLY A 45 2.02 -0.54 -6.77
C GLY A 45 0.61 -1.11 -6.95
N ILE A 46 -0.39 -0.25 -6.77
CA ILE A 46 -1.80 -0.56 -6.97
C ILE A 46 -2.39 0.58 -7.79
N ASP A 47 -2.88 0.28 -8.99
CA ASP A 47 -3.52 1.23 -9.90
C ASP A 47 -4.99 0.88 -10.10
N SER A 48 -5.86 1.86 -9.85
CA SER A 48 -7.28 1.74 -10.13
C SER A 48 -7.81 2.99 -10.81
N ASN A 49 -8.37 2.84 -12.01
CA ASN A 49 -9.16 3.88 -12.71
C ASN A 49 -10.56 4.07 -12.08
N GLY A 50 -10.63 3.96 -10.76
CA GLY A 50 -11.76 3.44 -10.03
C GLY A 50 -11.64 3.69 -8.55
N THR A 51 -12.48 3.05 -7.74
CA THR A 51 -12.34 3.10 -6.28
C THR A 51 -11.53 1.91 -5.79
N VAL A 52 -10.57 2.18 -4.91
CA VAL A 52 -9.97 1.13 -4.07
C VAL A 52 -10.71 1.07 -2.72
N THR A 53 -11.19 -0.11 -2.35
CA THR A 53 -11.88 -0.36 -1.07
C THR A 53 -11.09 -1.35 -0.22
N ILE A 54 -10.81 -0.99 1.03
CA ILE A 54 -10.19 -1.87 2.03
C ILE A 54 -11.17 -2.04 3.19
N SER A 55 -11.74 -3.24 3.31
CA SER A 55 -12.64 -3.61 4.42
C SER A 55 -11.94 -4.53 5.43
N GLY A 56 -10.83 -5.16 5.05
CA GLY A 56 -10.03 -6.00 5.94
C GLY A 56 -8.68 -6.41 5.33
N GLY A 57 -7.86 -7.10 6.13
CA GLY A 57 -6.55 -7.61 5.72
C GLY A 57 -5.39 -6.66 6.01
N ILE A 58 -4.20 -7.09 5.58
CA ILE A 58 -2.94 -6.34 5.66
C ILE A 58 -2.42 -6.12 4.25
N ILE A 59 -2.39 -4.88 3.80
CA ILE A 59 -1.97 -4.51 2.45
C ILE A 59 -0.68 -3.72 2.58
N ILE A 60 0.39 -4.21 1.98
CA ILE A 60 1.69 -3.57 1.91
C ILE A 60 1.94 -3.29 0.45
N THR A 61 2.17 -2.03 0.09
CA THR A 61 2.42 -1.64 -1.28
C THR A 61 3.58 -0.67 -1.37
N ARG A 62 4.44 -0.90 -2.37
CA ARG A 62 5.64 -0.12 -2.64
C ARG A 62 5.57 0.43 -4.05
N GLY A 63 5.87 1.72 -4.19
CA GLY A 63 5.90 2.42 -5.48
C GLY A 63 7.31 2.87 -5.84
N PRO A 64 7.53 3.38 -7.05
CA PRO A 64 8.85 3.70 -7.54
C PRO A 64 9.50 4.88 -6.81
N ASN A 65 10.81 5.06 -7.02
CA ASN A 65 11.58 6.20 -6.53
C ASN A 65 11.43 7.43 -7.43
N SER A 66 10.22 7.65 -7.95
CA SER A 66 9.84 8.77 -8.80
C SER A 66 8.49 9.32 -8.32
N GLU A 67 8.24 10.61 -8.56
CA GLU A 67 6.94 11.24 -8.27
C GLU A 67 5.94 11.11 -9.45
N MET A 68 6.33 10.37 -10.49
CA MET A 68 5.50 10.13 -11.68
C MET A 68 4.44 9.06 -11.42
N ALA A 69 4.70 8.16 -10.47
CA ALA A 69 3.81 7.11 -10.01
C ALA A 69 3.80 7.06 -8.48
N ALA A 70 2.98 6.17 -7.94
CA ALA A 70 2.71 6.03 -6.52
C ALA A 70 2.67 4.55 -6.10
N PRO A 71 2.89 4.26 -4.81
CA PRO A 71 2.62 2.92 -4.29
C PRO A 71 1.14 2.54 -4.39
N LEU A 72 0.25 3.52 -4.58
CA LEU A 72 -1.19 3.34 -4.58
C LEU A 72 -1.87 4.51 -5.29
N ASP A 73 -2.20 4.36 -6.57
CA ASP A 73 -2.99 5.34 -7.33
C ASP A 73 -4.45 4.89 -7.50
N SER A 74 -5.35 5.86 -7.39
CA SER A 74 -6.78 5.67 -7.50
C SER A 74 -7.38 6.96 -8.06
N GLU A 75 -8.03 6.88 -9.22
CA GLU A 75 -8.68 8.04 -9.83
C GLU A 75 -9.76 8.66 -8.94
N TYR A 76 -10.40 7.82 -8.10
CA TYR A 76 -11.41 8.21 -7.11
C TYR A 76 -10.93 8.02 -5.66
N THR A 77 -11.80 8.34 -4.69
CA THR A 77 -11.50 8.22 -3.25
C THR A 77 -11.24 6.77 -2.84
N MET A 78 -10.10 6.54 -2.19
CA MET A 78 -9.82 5.32 -1.43
C MET A 78 -10.77 5.21 -0.22
N LYS A 79 -11.49 4.10 -0.09
CA LYS A 79 -12.39 3.86 1.05
C LYS A 79 -11.82 2.79 1.96
N MET A 80 -11.55 3.14 3.22
CA MET A 80 -11.11 2.19 4.23
C MET A 80 -12.13 2.14 5.36
N THR A 81 -12.60 0.93 5.69
CA THR A 81 -13.51 0.67 6.82
C THR A 81 -12.94 -0.33 7.81
N GLY A 82 -11.83 -0.99 7.45
CA GLY A 82 -11.09 -1.92 8.30
C GLY A 82 -9.74 -2.28 7.67
N GLY A 83 -9.00 -3.17 8.33
CA GLY A 83 -7.68 -3.61 7.88
C GLY A 83 -6.53 -2.65 8.21
N ILE A 84 -5.37 -2.93 7.62
CA ILE A 84 -4.14 -2.17 7.77
C ILE A 84 -3.55 -1.96 6.37
N LEU A 85 -3.19 -0.72 6.06
CA LEU A 85 -2.54 -0.34 4.80
C LEU A 85 -1.18 0.29 5.11
N ILE A 86 -0.12 -0.26 4.53
CA ILE A 86 1.26 0.23 4.61
C ILE A 86 1.69 0.66 3.21
N VAL A 87 1.92 1.96 3.03
CA VAL A 87 2.27 2.62 1.76
C VAL A 87 3.72 3.07 1.85
N ILE A 88 4.58 2.56 0.98
CA ILE A 88 6.03 2.80 1.00
C ILE A 88 6.47 3.45 -0.30
N GLY A 89 6.92 4.69 -0.23
CA GLY A 89 7.33 5.44 -1.42
C GLY A 89 6.96 6.91 -1.34
N TYR A 90 6.92 7.57 -2.49
CA TYR A 90 6.30 8.88 -2.59
C TYR A 90 4.78 8.77 -2.36
N PRO A 91 4.21 9.58 -1.46
CA PRO A 91 2.79 9.44 -1.13
C PRO A 91 1.93 9.74 -2.36
N PRO A 92 0.82 9.00 -2.54
CA PRO A 92 -0.09 9.25 -3.64
C PRO A 92 -0.74 10.63 -3.56
N LYS A 93 -0.99 11.25 -4.71
CA LYS A 93 -1.56 12.60 -4.81
C LYS A 93 -2.99 12.72 -4.27
N LYS A 94 -3.75 11.62 -4.16
CA LYS A 94 -5.19 11.61 -3.83
C LYS A 94 -5.63 10.69 -2.69
N LEU A 95 -4.76 10.34 -1.74
CA LEU A 95 -5.15 9.46 -0.64
C LEU A 95 -5.88 10.20 0.48
N SER A 96 -7.22 10.21 0.39
CA SER A 96 -8.13 10.66 1.46
C SER A 96 -8.72 9.44 2.17
N VAL A 97 -8.29 9.15 3.40
CA VAL A 97 -8.82 8.06 4.22
C VAL A 97 -9.44 8.65 5.47
N SER A 98 -10.67 8.27 5.80
CA SER A 98 -11.41 8.76 6.98
C SER A 98 -11.67 7.63 7.97
N GLY A 99 -11.77 7.95 9.27
CA GLY A 99 -12.11 6.99 10.33
C GLY A 99 -10.97 6.08 10.79
N VAL A 100 -9.75 6.27 10.29
CA VAL A 100 -8.55 5.53 10.71
C VAL A 100 -7.42 6.50 11.08
N THR A 101 -6.48 6.01 11.87
CA THR A 101 -5.26 6.74 12.21
C THR A 101 -4.28 6.66 11.05
N LYS A 102 -3.57 7.78 10.82
CA LYS A 102 -2.46 7.88 9.87
C LYS A 102 -1.17 8.16 10.63
N THR A 103 -0.14 7.35 10.41
CA THR A 103 1.23 7.59 10.90
C THR A 103 2.19 7.53 9.73
N SER A 104 3.11 8.50 9.62
CA SER A 104 4.14 8.50 8.58
C SER A 104 5.54 8.60 9.17
N SER A 105 6.52 7.90 8.57
CA SER A 105 7.94 8.17 8.77
C SER A 105 8.38 9.38 7.92
N SER A 106 9.44 10.06 8.33
CA SER A 106 10.05 11.14 7.55
C SER A 106 11.11 10.66 6.55
N ASN A 107 11.51 9.39 6.64
CA ASN A 107 12.69 8.86 5.96
C ASN A 107 12.31 7.71 5.02
N GLY A 108 13.02 7.63 3.89
CA GLY A 108 12.97 6.49 2.98
C GLY A 108 13.33 5.19 3.70
N LEU A 109 12.73 4.09 3.27
CA LEU A 109 12.99 2.78 3.86
C LEU A 109 14.08 2.05 3.06
N SER A 110 15.15 1.69 3.75
CA SER A 110 16.24 0.90 3.15
C SER A 110 15.76 -0.49 2.73
N MET A 111 16.55 -1.15 1.90
CA MET A 111 16.47 -2.60 1.77
C MET A 111 16.63 -3.27 3.14
N GLY A 112 15.92 -4.39 3.37
CA GLY A 112 15.97 -5.13 4.63
C GLY A 112 14.60 -5.34 5.27
N THR A 113 14.60 -5.87 6.48
CA THR A 113 13.39 -6.17 7.26
C THR A 113 12.99 -4.98 8.10
N HIS A 114 11.71 -4.65 8.05
CA HIS A 114 11.08 -3.53 8.77
C HIS A 114 9.90 -4.03 9.58
N THR A 115 9.52 -3.26 10.60
CA THR A 115 8.37 -3.58 11.43
C THR A 115 7.44 -2.38 11.60
N VAL A 116 6.14 -2.65 11.50
CA VAL A 116 5.08 -1.71 11.84
C VAL A 116 4.25 -2.31 12.96
N THR A 117 4.12 -1.59 14.06
CA THR A 117 3.19 -1.95 15.14
C THR A 117 2.03 -0.98 15.13
N ILE A 118 0.80 -1.45 15.06
CA ILE A 118 -0.43 -0.65 15.11
C ILE A 118 -1.45 -1.30 16.05
N GLY A 119 -1.84 -0.58 17.10
CA GLY A 119 -2.61 -1.17 18.20
C GLY A 119 -1.86 -2.37 18.80
N SER A 120 -2.46 -3.55 18.78
CA SER A 120 -1.86 -4.82 19.21
C SER A 120 -1.22 -5.66 18.09
N SER A 121 -1.29 -5.18 16.83
CA SER A 121 -0.77 -5.92 15.68
C SER A 121 0.65 -5.49 15.36
N THR A 122 1.55 -6.45 15.15
CA THR A 122 2.89 -6.21 14.60
C THR A 122 3.00 -6.88 13.24
N ILE A 123 3.31 -6.09 12.21
CA ILE A 123 3.52 -6.51 10.82
C ILE A 123 5.01 -6.42 10.54
N THR A 124 5.59 -7.52 10.09
CA THR A 124 6.97 -7.58 9.60
C THR A 124 6.94 -7.76 8.08
N TYR A 125 7.69 -6.93 7.38
CA TYR A 125 7.84 -7.01 5.93
C TYR A 125 9.29 -6.79 5.53
N THR A 126 9.63 -7.26 4.33
CA THR A 126 10.96 -7.08 3.76
C THR A 126 10.86 -6.16 2.55
N ASN A 127 11.77 -5.21 2.48
CA ASN A 127 12.02 -4.43 1.29
C ASN A 127 13.19 -5.08 0.54
N THR A 128 12.94 -5.51 -0.70
CA THR A 128 13.98 -6.02 -1.62
C THR A 128 14.78 -4.89 -2.26
N TYR A 129 14.25 -3.66 -2.22
CA TYR A 129 14.89 -2.45 -2.72
C TYR A 129 14.86 -1.34 -1.68
N THR A 130 15.69 -0.32 -1.86
CA THR A 130 15.55 0.94 -1.12
C THR A 130 14.51 1.82 -1.78
N TYR A 131 13.49 2.21 -1.01
CA TYR A 131 12.43 3.10 -1.43
C TYR A 131 12.61 4.49 -0.82
N LYS A 132 12.58 5.53 -1.67
CA LYS A 132 12.59 6.94 -1.29
C LYS A 132 11.18 7.37 -0.87
N GLY A 133 11.06 8.50 -0.20
CA GLY A 133 9.80 8.98 0.33
C GLY A 133 9.54 8.47 1.75
N ALA A 134 8.29 8.23 2.10
CA ALA A 134 7.88 7.88 3.45
C ALA A 134 7.27 6.47 3.51
N CYS A 135 7.30 5.87 4.69
CA CYS A 135 6.38 4.82 5.06
C CYS A 135 5.16 5.47 5.69
N THR A 136 3.97 5.27 5.13
CA THR A 136 2.71 5.74 5.72
C THR A 136 1.81 4.56 6.03
N VAL A 137 1.36 4.49 7.27
CA VAL A 137 0.50 3.44 7.81
C VAL A 137 -0.88 4.01 8.08
N TYR A 138 -1.91 3.32 7.61
CA TYR A 138 -3.32 3.57 7.89
C TYR A 138 -3.94 2.37 8.59
N GLY A 139 -4.71 2.61 9.66
CA GLY A 139 -5.47 1.56 10.34
C GLY A 139 -6.08 2.04 11.67
N SER A 140 -6.75 1.14 12.38
CA SER A 140 -7.37 1.46 13.67
C SER A 140 -6.31 1.51 14.79
N GLY A 141 -5.95 2.72 15.23
CA GLY A 141 -5.04 2.97 16.35
C GLY A 141 -3.70 3.58 15.93
N THR A 142 -2.92 4.03 16.92
CA THR A 142 -1.61 4.65 16.67
C THR A 142 -0.61 3.62 16.17
N ALA A 143 0.10 3.94 15.10
CA ALA A 143 1.18 3.11 14.59
C ALA A 143 2.56 3.62 15.02
N THR A 144 3.53 2.70 15.13
CA THR A 144 4.98 2.94 15.26
C THR A 144 5.69 2.21 14.13
N ILE A 145 6.66 2.86 13.50
CA ILE A 145 7.43 2.35 12.36
C ILE A 145 8.88 2.23 12.83
N ASN A 146 9.47 1.04 12.75
CA ASN A 146 10.88 0.77 13.07
C ASN A 146 11.61 0.14 11.90
#